data_AF-A0A9E0S9P1-F1
#
_entry.id   AF-A0A9E0S9P1-F1
#
_cell.length_a   1.000
_cell.length_b   1.000
_cell.length_c   1.000
_cell.angle_alpha   90.00
_cell.angle_beta   90.00
_cell.angle_gamma   90.00
#
_symmetry.space_group_name_H-M   'P 1'
#
loop_
_entity.id
_entity.type
_entity.pdbx_description
1 polymer ?
#
loop_
_entity_poly.entity_id
_entity_poly.type
_entity_poly.pdbx_seq_one_letter_code
_entity_poly.pdbx_strand_id
1 'polypeptide(L)'
;MKEKRMTQFLSYVFLLVSMSTFAQLNTPRGSQYATVSQRVGVSDVTIAYSRPSVNGREIWGKLVPYGMNNLGFGTSTAAPWRAGANENTTITFSHDAEVEGKPIKAGTYGLHLEVREDDTATLILSKDAEAWGSYFYEKGQDALRADISTVSVPHHELLTFEFRTVEPNSATASLAWGKKAFPFEVSFDVTEIVLEDFRSKSKGQFGFQRQNWEQAANYALNNGGDLDEALGWIEKAIAGQFFSQKTFNNLAIKAQILKKQGKTDAYATIMDEAASMANVNQLNTLGYQMLASKDYERALTYFKKAVQLNPDNPNVYDSLGEAYKTMGNKREAIKNFKKSLSMNPPANVKANSEKHLKELGAL
;
A
#
# COMPACT_ATOMS: atom_id res chain seq x y z
N MET A 1 16.32 77.79 -36.89
CA MET A 1 15.98 76.38 -37.15
C MET A 1 17.05 75.47 -36.55
N LYS A 2 16.63 74.47 -35.76
CA LYS A 2 17.40 73.35 -35.16
C LYS A 2 18.48 73.74 -34.14
N GLU A 3 18.18 73.87 -32.85
CA GLU A 3 17.80 72.88 -31.80
C GLU A 3 18.97 72.58 -30.85
N LYS A 4 18.80 73.04 -29.61
CA LYS A 4 19.58 72.76 -28.40
C LYS A 4 19.46 71.27 -28.04
N ARG A 5 20.56 70.64 -27.59
CA ARG A 5 20.50 69.54 -26.62
C ARG A 5 21.60 69.71 -25.59
N MET A 6 21.21 70.21 -24.42
CA MET A 6 22.00 70.24 -23.19
C MET A 6 21.22 69.39 -22.17
N THR A 7 21.83 68.27 -21.81
CA THR A 7 21.75 67.55 -20.52
C THR A 7 20.40 67.48 -19.79
N GLN A 8 19.83 66.27 -19.72
CA GLN A 8 18.95 65.86 -18.63
C GLN A 8 19.46 64.52 -18.06
N PHE A 9 20.00 64.60 -16.84
CA PHE A 9 20.31 63.44 -16.00
C PHE A 9 19.07 63.17 -15.15
N LEU A 10 18.42 62.02 -15.34
CA LEU A 10 17.22 61.63 -14.60
C LEU A 10 17.66 60.88 -13.33
N SER A 11 17.56 61.52 -12.18
CA SER A 11 17.83 60.91 -10.88
C SER A 11 16.61 60.12 -10.41
N TYR A 12 16.71 58.78 -10.40
CA TYR A 12 15.70 57.92 -9.77
C TYR A 12 15.87 57.95 -8.25
N VAL A 13 14.93 58.57 -7.53
CA VAL A 13 14.81 58.45 -6.07
C VAL A 13 13.99 57.19 -5.77
N PHE A 14 14.67 56.13 -5.31
CA PHE A 14 14.04 54.95 -4.75
C PHE A 14 13.58 55.25 -3.32
N LEU A 15 12.27 55.35 -3.11
CA LEU A 15 11.67 55.42 -1.77
C LEU A 15 11.56 53.99 -1.21
N LEU A 16 12.48 53.65 -0.31
CA LEU A 16 12.43 52.43 0.51
C LEU A 16 11.41 52.65 1.64
N VAL A 17 10.22 52.08 1.51
CA VAL A 17 9.27 51.94 2.61
C VAL A 17 9.69 50.73 3.44
N SER A 18 10.27 50.96 4.62
CA SER A 18 10.53 49.91 5.60
C SER A 18 9.23 49.54 6.32
N MET A 19 8.69 48.37 6.03
CA MET A 19 7.65 47.76 6.86
C MET A 19 8.31 47.13 8.09
N SER A 20 8.15 47.76 9.24
CA SER A 20 8.49 47.16 10.54
C SER A 20 7.48 46.07 10.85
N THR A 21 7.84 44.80 10.62
CA THR A 21 7.09 43.67 11.17
C THR A 21 7.42 43.58 12.67
N PHE A 22 6.42 43.80 13.52
CA PHE A 22 6.54 43.45 14.94
C PHE A 22 6.51 41.92 15.04
N ALA A 23 7.67 41.28 14.92
CA ALA A 23 7.80 39.88 15.28
C ALA A 23 7.60 39.76 16.80
N GLN A 24 6.52 39.07 17.22
CA GLN A 24 6.36 38.68 18.62
C GLN A 24 7.59 37.89 19.06
N LEU A 25 8.04 38.14 20.30
CA LEU A 25 9.13 37.40 20.92
C LEU A 25 8.78 35.91 20.94
N ASN A 26 9.53 35.10 20.18
CA ASN A 26 9.33 33.65 20.11
C ASN A 26 9.85 32.99 21.40
N THR A 27 8.95 32.78 22.36
CA THR A 27 9.25 32.14 23.65
C THR A 27 8.83 30.67 23.64
N PRO A 28 9.49 29.81 24.44
CA PRO A 28 9.10 28.41 24.55
C PRO A 28 7.63 28.27 24.96
N ARG A 29 6.84 27.55 24.15
CA ARG A 29 5.43 27.29 24.43
C ARG A 29 5.30 26.30 25.59
N GLY A 30 4.33 26.53 26.48
CA GLY A 30 4.02 25.62 27.59
C GLY A 30 3.53 24.23 27.13
N SER A 31 2.93 24.14 25.94
CA SER A 31 2.68 22.88 25.24
C SER A 31 3.48 22.89 23.94
N GLN A 32 4.49 22.02 23.88
CA GLN A 32 5.35 21.89 22.71
C GLN A 32 4.58 21.22 21.56
N TYR A 33 5.02 21.51 20.34
CA TYR A 33 4.45 20.92 19.13
C TYR A 33 5.10 19.57 18.83
N ALA A 34 4.33 18.62 18.30
CA ALA A 34 4.80 17.31 17.89
C ALA A 34 4.05 16.85 16.63
N THR A 35 4.71 15.98 15.86
CA THR A 35 4.14 15.33 14.68
C THR A 35 4.48 13.85 14.73
N VAL A 36 3.53 13.01 14.36
CA VAL A 36 3.74 11.56 14.13
C VAL A 36 3.18 11.21 12.75
N SER A 37 3.87 10.34 12.02
CA SER A 37 3.47 9.93 10.68
C SER A 37 3.65 8.42 10.53
N GLN A 38 2.75 7.78 9.79
CA GLN A 38 2.79 6.36 9.49
C GLN A 38 2.45 6.13 8.03
N ARG A 39 3.27 5.30 7.37
CA ARG A 39 2.98 4.78 6.04
C ARG A 39 2.22 3.46 6.13
N VAL A 40 1.10 3.37 5.43
CA VAL A 40 0.24 2.18 5.29
C VAL A 40 0.10 1.87 3.80
N GLY A 41 0.64 0.73 3.36
CA GLY A 41 0.81 0.45 1.94
C GLY A 41 1.63 1.54 1.23
N VAL A 42 0.99 2.26 0.30
CA VAL A 42 1.61 3.38 -0.43
C VAL A 42 1.17 4.75 0.08
N SER A 43 0.34 4.81 1.13
CA SER A 43 -0.28 6.01 1.67
C SER A 43 0.30 6.41 3.02
N ASP A 44 0.43 7.70 3.27
CA ASP A 44 0.81 8.26 4.56
C ASP A 44 -0.40 8.86 5.29
N VAL A 45 -0.46 8.65 6.61
CA VAL A 45 -1.31 9.36 7.57
C VAL A 45 -0.42 10.10 8.57
N THR A 46 -0.67 11.40 8.78
CA THR A 46 0.16 12.26 9.63
C THR A 46 -0.71 13.01 10.63
N ILE A 47 -0.34 12.99 11.91
CA ILE A 47 -1.03 13.74 12.97
C ILE A 47 -0.07 14.78 13.54
N ALA A 48 -0.49 16.04 13.55
CA ALA A 48 0.29 17.15 14.06
C ALA A 48 -0.49 17.88 15.18
N TYR A 49 0.16 18.10 16.32
CA TYR A 49 -0.55 18.45 17.56
C TYR A 49 0.36 19.20 18.54
N SER A 50 -0.23 19.99 19.45
CA SER A 50 0.48 20.44 20.65
C SER A 50 0.16 19.52 21.83
N ARG A 51 1.20 19.12 22.58
CA ARG A 51 1.11 18.12 23.65
C ARG A 51 1.19 18.70 25.06
N PRO A 52 0.05 18.97 25.73
CA PRO A 52 0.06 19.39 27.14
C PRO A 52 0.52 18.25 28.07
N SER A 53 1.10 18.61 29.21
CA SER A 53 1.37 17.67 30.31
C SER A 53 0.16 17.50 31.23
N VAL A 54 0.09 16.44 32.03
CA VAL A 54 -0.95 16.31 33.07
C VAL A 54 -0.71 17.33 34.18
N ASN A 55 0.53 17.44 34.67
CA ASN A 55 0.94 18.32 35.76
C ASN A 55 0.04 18.20 37.01
N GLY A 56 -0.35 16.96 37.37
CA GLY A 56 -1.20 16.69 38.54
C GLY A 56 -2.66 17.15 38.41
N ARG A 57 -3.09 17.62 37.23
CA ARG A 57 -4.47 18.05 36.98
C ARG A 57 -5.38 16.87 36.69
N GLU A 58 -6.62 16.97 37.13
CA GLU A 58 -7.69 16.08 36.71
C GLU A 58 -8.07 16.39 35.25
N ILE A 59 -7.98 15.39 34.37
CA ILE A 59 -8.15 15.58 32.94
C ILE A 59 -9.63 15.48 32.55
N TRP A 60 -10.21 14.29 32.72
CA TRP A 60 -11.52 13.94 32.17
C TRP A 60 -12.65 14.47 33.05
N GLY A 61 -13.61 15.17 32.46
CA GLY A 61 -14.70 15.86 33.18
C GLY A 61 -14.29 17.17 33.84
N LYS A 62 -13.01 17.57 33.74
CA LYS A 62 -12.49 18.85 34.24
C LYS A 62 -11.77 19.61 33.13
N LEU A 63 -10.47 19.34 32.92
CA LEU A 63 -9.67 20.00 31.89
C LEU A 63 -10.20 19.73 30.48
N VAL A 64 -10.66 18.50 30.25
CA VAL A 64 -11.43 18.08 29.08
C VAL A 64 -12.85 17.79 29.57
N PRO A 65 -13.79 18.75 29.42
CA PRO A 65 -15.17 18.53 29.79
C PRO A 65 -15.81 17.46 28.88
N TYR A 66 -16.80 16.76 29.40
CA TYR A 66 -17.57 15.79 28.63
C TYR A 66 -18.56 16.49 27.69
N GLY A 67 -18.85 15.86 26.55
CA GLY A 67 -19.76 16.35 25.53
C GLY A 67 -19.28 17.59 24.79
N MET A 68 -20.23 18.27 24.16
CA MET A 68 -20.01 19.55 23.47
C MET A 68 -20.11 20.70 24.47
N ASN A 69 -19.20 21.67 24.38
CA ASN A 69 -19.06 22.73 25.37
C ASN A 69 -19.01 24.12 24.74
N ASN A 70 -19.61 25.12 25.40
CA ASN A 70 -19.40 26.51 25.05
C ASN A 70 -18.09 26.99 25.69
N LEU A 71 -17.10 27.33 24.87
CA LEU A 71 -15.77 27.72 25.32
C LEU A 71 -15.69 29.19 25.76
N GLY A 72 -16.78 29.96 25.66
CA GLY A 72 -16.86 31.35 26.08
C GLY A 72 -16.06 32.32 25.20
N PHE A 73 -15.54 31.86 24.07
CA PHE A 73 -14.76 32.62 23.11
C PHE A 73 -14.93 32.06 21.70
N GLY A 74 -14.81 32.91 20.68
CA GLY A 74 -15.09 32.57 19.29
C GLY A 74 -16.58 32.53 18.95
N THR A 75 -16.92 31.96 17.80
CA THR A 75 -18.30 31.90 17.29
C THR A 75 -19.04 30.62 17.69
N SER A 76 -18.33 29.59 18.15
CA SER A 76 -18.93 28.30 18.48
C SER A 76 -19.62 28.33 19.85
N THR A 77 -20.91 27.97 19.87
CA THR A 77 -21.70 27.83 21.10
C THR A 77 -21.72 26.40 21.63
N ALA A 78 -21.22 25.44 20.85
CA ALA A 78 -21.10 24.03 21.20
C ALA A 78 -19.92 23.42 20.44
N ALA A 79 -18.82 23.19 21.13
CA ALA A 79 -17.55 22.76 20.54
C ALA A 79 -17.05 21.45 21.19
N PRO A 80 -16.46 20.53 20.41
CA PRO A 80 -15.77 19.36 20.94
C PRO A 80 -14.39 19.75 21.47
N TRP A 81 -13.68 18.80 22.09
CA TRP A 81 -12.28 19.00 22.45
C TRP A 81 -11.37 18.83 21.22
N ARG A 82 -10.45 19.77 20.98
CA ARG A 82 -9.43 19.74 19.90
C ARG A 82 -8.36 18.65 20.00
N ALA A 83 -8.55 17.65 20.87
CA ALA A 83 -7.62 16.52 21.07
C ALA A 83 -6.15 16.94 21.30
N GLY A 84 -5.93 18.11 21.93
CA GLY A 84 -4.61 18.75 22.03
C GLY A 84 -4.68 20.11 22.73
N ALA A 85 -3.65 20.93 22.54
CA ALA A 85 -3.56 22.31 23.05
C ALA A 85 -3.29 23.32 21.93
N ASN A 86 -3.48 24.61 22.23
CA ASN A 86 -3.25 25.72 21.30
C ASN A 86 -4.10 25.62 20.01
N GLU A 87 -3.45 25.54 18.84
CA GLU A 87 -4.06 25.33 17.53
C GLU A 87 -4.80 23.97 17.44
N ASN A 88 -5.57 23.77 16.38
CA ASN A 88 -6.17 22.47 16.11
C ASN A 88 -5.12 21.38 16.00
N THR A 89 -5.40 20.23 16.63
CA THR A 89 -4.77 18.99 16.21
C THR A 89 -5.23 18.70 14.79
N THR A 90 -4.31 18.37 13.89
CA THR A 90 -4.64 18.03 12.51
C THR A 90 -4.28 16.59 12.20
N ILE A 91 -5.07 15.98 11.32
CA ILE A 91 -4.78 14.70 10.70
C ILE A 91 -4.80 14.87 9.17
N THR A 92 -3.75 14.40 8.51
CA THR A 92 -3.57 14.50 7.06
C THR A 92 -3.50 13.11 6.45
N PHE A 93 -4.29 12.88 5.40
CA PHE A 93 -4.27 11.67 4.59
C PHE A 93 -3.73 12.00 3.19
N SER A 94 -2.72 11.26 2.74
CA SER A 94 -2.13 11.43 1.40
C SER A 94 -3.04 10.94 0.26
N HIS A 95 -3.95 10.02 0.55
CA HIS A 95 -4.93 9.44 -0.36
C HIS A 95 -6.29 9.34 0.34
N ASP A 96 -7.35 9.07 -0.43
CA ASP A 96 -8.64 8.71 0.13
C ASP A 96 -8.48 7.51 1.08
N ALA A 97 -9.18 7.56 2.21
CA ALA A 97 -9.03 6.61 3.31
C ALA A 97 -10.40 6.26 3.90
N GLU A 98 -10.39 5.32 4.84
CA GLU A 98 -11.50 5.14 5.77
C GLU A 98 -11.01 5.35 7.20
N VAL A 99 -11.87 5.92 8.04
CA VAL A 99 -11.64 6.06 9.48
C VAL A 99 -12.81 5.42 10.18
N GLU A 100 -12.55 4.38 10.98
CA GLU A 100 -13.60 3.54 11.59
C GLU A 100 -14.62 3.03 10.54
N GLY A 101 -14.12 2.58 9.38
CA GLY A 101 -14.94 2.09 8.27
C GLY A 101 -15.78 3.15 7.55
N LYS A 102 -15.55 4.44 7.83
CA LYS A 102 -16.25 5.56 7.15
C LYS A 102 -15.32 6.25 6.17
N PRO A 103 -15.75 6.49 4.92
CA PRO A 103 -14.89 7.07 3.90
C PRO A 103 -14.55 8.54 4.20
N ILE A 104 -13.31 8.91 3.93
CA ILE A 104 -12.78 10.28 4.01
C ILE A 104 -11.89 10.54 2.79
N LYS A 105 -11.97 11.76 2.24
CA LYS A 105 -11.13 12.14 1.09
C LYS A 105 -9.70 12.45 1.54
N ALA A 106 -8.75 12.35 0.62
CA ALA A 106 -7.40 12.85 0.83
C ALA A 106 -7.44 14.34 1.23
N GLY A 107 -6.59 14.73 2.18
CA GLY A 107 -6.56 16.11 2.68
C GLY A 107 -6.18 16.20 4.14
N THR A 108 -6.20 17.44 4.66
CA THR A 108 -5.92 17.76 6.05
C THR A 108 -7.21 18.17 6.75
N TYR A 109 -7.45 17.61 7.93
CA TYR A 109 -8.64 17.82 8.72
C TYR A 109 -8.29 18.21 10.15
N GLY A 110 -9.11 19.07 10.77
CA GLY A 110 -9.09 19.30 12.22
C GLY A 110 -9.60 18.06 12.94
N LEU A 111 -8.83 17.53 13.88
CA LEU A 111 -9.15 16.34 14.66
C LEU A 111 -9.70 16.76 16.03
N HIS A 112 -10.94 16.36 16.30
CA HIS A 112 -11.62 16.63 17.55
C HIS A 112 -12.21 15.36 18.18
N LEU A 113 -12.44 15.43 19.49
CA LEU A 113 -13.09 14.39 20.28
C LEU A 113 -14.21 15.01 21.12
N GLU A 114 -15.42 14.49 20.97
CA GLU A 114 -16.50 14.69 21.93
C GLU A 114 -16.45 13.55 22.94
N VAL A 115 -15.76 13.77 24.06
CA VAL A 115 -15.52 12.72 25.08
C VAL A 115 -16.77 12.52 25.93
N ARG A 116 -17.14 11.27 26.22
CA ARG A 116 -18.32 10.93 27.05
C ARG A 116 -17.90 10.29 28.38
N GLU A 117 -18.83 10.25 29.33
CA GLU A 117 -18.61 9.67 30.66
C GLU A 117 -18.54 8.14 30.64
N ASP A 118 -19.15 7.49 29.65
CA ASP A 118 -19.29 6.05 29.51
C ASP A 118 -18.10 5.38 28.80
N ASP A 119 -16.91 5.97 28.90
CA ASP A 119 -15.69 5.52 28.24
C ASP A 119 -15.78 5.41 26.71
N THR A 120 -16.67 6.18 26.09
CA THR A 120 -16.74 6.37 24.64
C THR A 120 -16.43 7.82 24.22
N ALA A 121 -16.22 8.04 22.93
CA ALA A 121 -16.10 9.37 22.36
C ALA A 121 -16.61 9.41 20.92
N THR A 122 -17.07 10.58 20.47
CA THR A 122 -17.23 10.86 19.03
C THR A 122 -15.90 11.40 18.50
N LEU A 123 -15.23 10.64 17.64
CA LEU A 123 -14.18 11.13 16.76
C LEU A 123 -14.79 12.04 15.69
N ILE A 124 -14.25 13.24 15.52
CA ILE A 124 -14.76 14.23 14.56
C ILE A 124 -13.60 14.76 13.73
N LEU A 125 -13.74 14.67 12.40
CA LEU A 125 -12.82 15.29 11.44
C LEU A 125 -13.52 16.48 10.79
N SER A 126 -13.02 17.69 11.04
CA SER A 126 -13.53 18.94 10.47
C SER A 126 -12.70 19.39 9.27
N LYS A 127 -13.33 19.99 8.27
CA LYS A 127 -12.65 20.64 7.13
C LYS A 127 -11.87 21.90 7.55
N ASP A 128 -12.18 22.47 8.72
CA ASP A 128 -11.49 23.65 9.27
C ASP A 128 -10.20 23.26 10.01
N ALA A 129 -9.17 22.87 9.25
CA ALA A 129 -7.90 22.42 9.82
C ALA A 129 -7.04 23.56 10.42
N GLU A 130 -7.21 24.80 9.96
CA GLU A 130 -6.36 25.94 10.33
C GLU A 130 -6.88 26.73 11.53
N ALA A 131 -8.03 26.36 12.08
CA ALA A 131 -8.64 27.08 13.19
C ALA A 131 -7.78 26.99 14.47
N TRP A 132 -7.83 28.07 15.26
CA TRP A 132 -7.21 28.08 16.59
C TRP A 132 -8.08 27.27 17.56
N GLY A 133 -7.80 25.98 17.67
CA GLY A 133 -8.60 25.08 18.49
C GLY A 133 -10.07 25.03 18.05
N SER A 134 -10.97 24.80 19.01
CA SER A 134 -12.40 24.57 18.72
C SER A 134 -13.29 25.80 18.89
N TYR A 135 -12.71 27.00 19.06
CA TYR A 135 -13.47 28.24 19.32
C TYR A 135 -14.39 28.65 18.16
N PHE A 136 -14.05 28.24 16.94
CA PHE A 136 -14.82 28.52 15.72
C PHE A 136 -15.38 27.25 15.11
N TYR A 137 -15.52 26.18 15.91
CA TYR A 137 -16.03 24.91 15.42
C TYR A 137 -17.46 25.04 14.88
N GLU A 138 -17.66 24.59 13.65
CA GLU A 138 -18.94 24.52 12.97
C GLU A 138 -19.28 23.07 12.59
N LYS A 139 -20.37 22.53 13.13
CA LYS A 139 -20.83 21.16 12.81
C LYS A 139 -21.07 20.94 11.31
N GLY A 140 -21.42 21.99 10.56
CA GLY A 140 -21.59 21.91 9.11
C GLY A 140 -20.29 21.64 8.34
N GLN A 141 -19.13 21.83 8.97
CA GLN A 141 -17.81 21.57 8.41
C GLN A 141 -17.27 20.18 8.74
N ASP A 142 -18.03 19.36 9.48
CA ASP A 142 -17.65 17.97 9.73
C ASP A 142 -17.57 17.19 8.41
N ALA A 143 -16.40 16.64 8.12
CA ALA A 143 -16.20 15.69 7.04
C ALA A 143 -16.53 14.26 7.49
N LEU A 144 -16.31 13.93 8.77
CA LEU A 144 -16.54 12.61 9.32
C LEU A 144 -16.84 12.66 10.81
N ARG A 145 -17.74 11.79 11.27
CA ARG A 145 -17.96 11.46 12.68
C ARG A 145 -17.94 9.96 12.87
N ALA A 146 -17.24 9.45 13.87
CA ALA A 146 -17.25 8.03 14.23
C ALA A 146 -17.29 7.86 15.76
N ASP A 147 -18.09 6.91 16.24
CA ASP A 147 -18.08 6.57 17.66
C ASP A 147 -16.94 5.60 17.92
N ILE A 148 -16.10 5.90 18.92
CA ILE A 148 -14.95 5.10 19.31
C ILE A 148 -15.01 4.77 20.80
N SER A 149 -14.43 3.64 21.18
CA SER A 149 -14.26 3.26 22.58
C SER A 149 -12.90 3.70 23.10
N THR A 150 -12.85 4.12 24.35
CA THR A 150 -11.60 4.44 25.04
C THR A 150 -11.04 3.19 25.71
N VAL A 151 -9.73 3.19 25.95
CA VAL A 151 -9.05 2.10 26.67
C VAL A 151 -8.21 2.65 27.81
N SER A 152 -8.12 1.89 28.91
CA SER A 152 -7.22 2.24 30.01
C SER A 152 -5.78 1.88 29.64
N VAL A 153 -4.85 2.78 29.95
CA VAL A 153 -3.42 2.64 29.68
C VAL A 153 -2.60 3.05 30.91
N PRO A 154 -1.31 2.65 31.00
CA PRO A 154 -0.39 3.24 31.97
C PRO A 154 -0.38 4.76 31.91
N HIS A 155 0.11 5.44 32.97
CA HIS A 155 0.09 6.90 33.00
C HIS A 155 1.00 7.52 31.93
N HIS A 156 0.43 8.34 31.04
CA HIS A 156 1.13 9.19 30.08
C HIS A 156 1.12 10.64 30.56
N GLU A 157 2.29 11.14 30.95
CA GLU A 157 2.42 12.52 31.44
C GLU A 157 2.18 13.55 30.34
N LEU A 158 2.69 13.32 29.13
CA LEU A 158 2.45 14.17 27.98
C LEU A 158 1.41 13.54 27.08
N LEU A 159 0.44 14.33 26.60
CA LEU A 159 -0.44 13.90 25.52
C LEU A 159 0.40 13.44 24.34
N THR A 160 0.12 12.24 23.84
CA THR A 160 0.93 11.60 22.80
C THR A 160 0.02 10.92 21.80
N PHE A 161 0.23 11.21 20.51
CA PHE A 161 -0.31 10.40 19.42
C PHE A 161 0.71 9.37 18.97
N GLU A 162 0.24 8.15 18.71
CA GLU A 162 1.04 7.01 18.27
C GLU A 162 0.24 6.13 17.29
N PHE A 163 0.94 5.28 16.53
CA PHE A 163 0.35 4.20 15.75
C PHE A 163 0.70 2.87 16.40
N ARG A 164 -0.31 2.13 16.86
CA ARG A 164 -0.13 0.95 17.73
C ARG A 164 0.06 -0.35 16.96
N THR A 165 -0.68 -0.48 15.86
CA THR A 165 -0.67 -1.66 14.99
C THR A 165 -0.62 -1.15 13.55
N VAL A 166 0.17 -1.81 12.71
CA VAL A 166 0.29 -1.50 11.29
C VAL A 166 0.16 -2.81 10.51
N GLU A 167 -0.92 -2.90 9.76
CA GLU A 167 -1.26 -4.00 8.86
C GLU A 167 -0.96 -3.56 7.40
N PRO A 168 -1.04 -4.47 6.41
CA PRO A 168 -0.76 -4.12 5.02
C PRO A 168 -1.59 -2.94 4.47
N ASN A 169 -2.83 -2.78 4.93
CA ASN A 169 -3.79 -1.79 4.44
C ASN A 169 -4.44 -0.92 5.54
N SER A 170 -4.08 -1.11 6.82
CA SER A 170 -4.62 -0.31 7.92
C SER A 170 -3.60 -0.06 9.02
N ALA A 171 -3.89 0.93 9.87
CA ALA A 171 -3.18 1.16 11.12
C ALA A 171 -4.14 1.68 12.20
N THR A 172 -3.85 1.38 13.46
CA THR A 172 -4.58 1.94 14.60
C THR A 172 -3.84 3.16 15.13
N ALA A 173 -4.35 4.36 14.86
CA ALA A 173 -3.90 5.58 15.49
C ALA A 173 -4.48 5.69 16.92
N SER A 174 -3.75 6.30 17.86
CA SER A 174 -4.25 6.48 19.21
C SER A 174 -3.71 7.74 19.87
N LEU A 175 -4.59 8.51 20.50
CA LEU A 175 -4.22 9.52 21.49
C LEU A 175 -4.12 8.84 22.85
N ALA A 176 -3.00 9.01 23.57
CA ALA A 176 -2.85 8.60 24.97
C ALA A 176 -2.51 9.80 25.86
N TRP A 177 -3.25 9.98 26.96
CA TRP A 177 -2.99 11.03 27.95
C TRP A 177 -3.56 10.68 29.33
N GLY A 178 -2.76 10.90 30.39
CA GLY A 178 -3.07 10.34 31.70
C GLY A 178 -3.21 8.83 31.61
N LYS A 179 -4.31 8.26 32.09
CA LYS A 179 -4.55 6.80 32.07
C LYS A 179 -5.56 6.34 31.00
N LYS A 180 -5.87 7.20 30.02
CA LYS A 180 -6.89 6.93 28.99
C LYS A 180 -6.28 7.09 27.60
N ALA A 181 -6.67 6.22 26.69
CA ALA A 181 -6.34 6.31 25.28
C ALA A 181 -7.57 6.17 24.38
N PHE A 182 -7.48 6.74 23.18
CA PHE A 182 -8.54 6.85 22.17
C PHE A 182 -8.06 6.21 20.87
N PRO A 183 -8.04 4.87 20.78
CA PRO A 183 -7.67 4.18 19.55
C PRO A 183 -8.75 4.36 18.49
N PHE A 184 -8.33 4.53 17.24
CA PHE A 184 -9.19 4.45 16.07
C PHE A 184 -8.42 3.91 14.85
N GLU A 185 -9.10 3.14 14.02
CA GLU A 185 -8.58 2.55 12.80
C GLU A 185 -8.60 3.57 11.66
N VAL A 186 -7.50 3.59 10.92
CA VAL A 186 -7.36 4.25 9.62
C VAL A 186 -6.98 3.17 8.60
N SER A 187 -7.70 3.09 7.49
CA SER A 187 -7.41 2.15 6.41
C SER A 187 -7.39 2.81 5.04
N PHE A 188 -6.73 2.16 4.09
CA PHE A 188 -6.60 2.61 2.71
C PHE A 188 -6.91 1.45 1.75
N ASP A 189 -7.59 1.75 0.64
CA ASP A 189 -7.68 0.81 -0.48
C ASP A 189 -6.37 0.83 -1.28
N VAL A 190 -5.35 0.17 -0.73
CA VAL A 190 -4.00 0.12 -1.31
C VAL A 190 -4.02 -0.45 -2.73
N THR A 191 -4.94 -1.38 -3.02
CA THR A 191 -5.07 -1.96 -4.35
C THR A 191 -5.54 -0.91 -5.33
N GLU A 192 -6.67 -0.25 -5.06
CA GLU A 192 -7.21 0.75 -5.97
C GLU A 192 -6.27 1.95 -6.12
N ILE A 193 -5.61 2.39 -5.05
CA ILE A 193 -4.63 3.50 -5.12
C ILE A 193 -3.48 3.19 -6.09
N VAL A 194 -2.92 1.98 -6.02
CA VAL A 194 -1.84 1.55 -6.95
C VAL A 194 -2.35 1.44 -8.38
N LEU A 195 -3.57 0.92 -8.57
CA LEU A 195 -4.15 0.76 -9.89
C LEU A 195 -4.56 2.09 -10.51
N GLU A 196 -5.04 3.05 -9.73
CA GLU A 196 -5.37 4.41 -10.19
C GLU A 196 -4.11 5.20 -10.56
N ASP A 197 -3.02 5.07 -9.78
CA ASP A 197 -1.71 5.63 -10.15
C ASP A 197 -1.23 5.07 -11.51
N PHE A 198 -1.40 3.75 -11.71
CA PHE A 198 -1.14 3.14 -13.02
C PHE A 198 -2.02 3.74 -14.13
N ARG A 199 -3.35 3.79 -13.95
CA ARG A 199 -4.31 4.35 -14.93
C ARG A 199 -3.95 5.80 -15.30
N SER A 200 -3.47 6.57 -14.34
CA SER A 200 -3.01 7.95 -14.55
C SER A 200 -1.71 7.97 -15.37
N LYS A 201 -0.66 7.27 -14.90
CA LYS A 201 0.67 7.26 -15.53
C LYS A 201 0.67 6.60 -16.90
N SER A 202 -0.18 5.61 -17.13
CA SER A 202 -0.28 4.89 -18.41
C SER A 202 -0.72 5.79 -19.58
N LYS A 203 -1.21 7.00 -19.31
CA LYS A 203 -1.54 8.00 -20.33
C LYS A 203 -0.32 8.76 -20.87
N GLY A 204 0.83 8.68 -20.18
CA GLY A 204 2.09 9.32 -20.56
C GLY A 204 3.17 8.34 -21.02
N GLN A 205 4.44 8.76 -20.98
CA GLN A 205 5.61 7.94 -21.39
C GLN A 205 5.64 6.57 -20.69
N PHE A 206 5.17 6.50 -19.44
CA PHE A 206 5.08 5.26 -18.67
C PHE A 206 4.21 4.19 -19.36
N GLY A 207 3.17 4.61 -20.11
CA GLY A 207 2.33 3.72 -20.89
C GLY A 207 2.97 3.14 -22.16
N PHE A 208 4.13 3.65 -22.59
CA PHE A 208 4.84 3.16 -23.78
C PHE A 208 5.85 2.05 -23.47
N GLN A 209 5.76 1.43 -22.29
CA GLN A 209 6.59 0.30 -21.89
C GLN A 209 5.69 -0.91 -21.56
N ARG A 210 5.88 -2.00 -22.31
CA ARG A 210 5.13 -3.26 -22.13
C ARG A 210 5.11 -3.74 -20.68
N GLN A 211 6.27 -3.69 -20.03
CA GLN A 211 6.51 -4.21 -18.69
C GLN A 211 5.60 -3.55 -17.66
N ASN A 212 5.23 -2.28 -17.85
CA ASN A 212 4.35 -1.57 -16.92
C ASN A 212 2.91 -2.10 -16.97
N TRP A 213 2.42 -2.44 -18.15
CA TRP A 213 1.11 -3.10 -18.31
C TRP A 213 1.12 -4.53 -17.76
N GLU A 214 2.23 -5.26 -17.95
CA GLU A 214 2.43 -6.59 -17.34
C GLU A 214 2.42 -6.50 -15.81
N GLN A 215 3.10 -5.49 -15.23
CA GLN A 215 3.12 -5.24 -13.79
C GLN A 215 1.74 -4.90 -13.24
N ALA A 216 1.00 -4.00 -13.90
CA ALA A 216 -0.35 -3.62 -13.47
C ALA A 216 -1.32 -4.81 -13.50
N ALA A 217 -1.33 -5.58 -14.60
CA ALA A 217 -2.16 -6.78 -14.71
C ALA A 217 -1.80 -7.83 -13.65
N ASN A 218 -0.51 -8.07 -13.42
CA ASN A 218 -0.07 -8.99 -12.39
C ASN A 218 -0.38 -8.49 -10.97
N TYR A 219 -0.29 -7.18 -10.72
CA TYR A 219 -0.65 -6.60 -9.44
C TYR A 219 -2.14 -6.75 -9.17
N ALA A 220 -3.01 -6.39 -10.12
CA ALA A 220 -4.45 -6.57 -10.01
C ALA A 220 -4.83 -8.04 -9.77
N LEU A 221 -4.24 -8.96 -10.53
CA LEU A 221 -4.42 -10.41 -10.35
C LEU A 221 -4.14 -10.87 -8.91
N ASN A 222 -3.11 -10.34 -8.26
CA ASN A 222 -2.63 -10.84 -6.97
C ASN A 222 -3.21 -10.09 -5.77
N ASN A 223 -3.70 -8.87 -5.94
CA ASN A 223 -4.11 -7.98 -4.84
C ASN A 223 -5.61 -7.65 -4.85
N GLY A 224 -6.44 -8.48 -5.49
CA GLY A 224 -7.90 -8.30 -5.47
C GLY A 224 -8.41 -7.19 -6.39
N GLY A 225 -7.64 -6.81 -7.40
CA GLY A 225 -8.09 -5.87 -8.43
C GLY A 225 -9.09 -6.50 -9.40
N ASP A 226 -9.72 -5.66 -10.22
CA ASP A 226 -10.66 -6.08 -11.26
C ASP A 226 -9.96 -6.99 -12.29
N LEU A 227 -10.45 -8.23 -12.43
CA LEU A 227 -9.85 -9.22 -13.32
C LEU A 227 -10.12 -8.95 -14.81
N ASP A 228 -11.23 -8.30 -15.15
CA ASP A 228 -11.52 -7.91 -16.53
C ASP A 228 -10.63 -6.73 -16.95
N GLU A 229 -10.38 -5.79 -16.05
CA GLU A 229 -9.41 -4.73 -16.30
C GLU A 229 -7.98 -5.27 -16.41
N ALA A 230 -7.58 -6.16 -15.50
CA ALA A 230 -6.29 -6.86 -15.57
C ALA A 230 -6.12 -7.61 -16.90
N LEU A 231 -7.19 -8.27 -17.38
CA LEU A 231 -7.23 -8.93 -18.68
C LEU A 231 -7.03 -7.93 -19.81
N GLY A 232 -7.71 -6.79 -19.78
CA GLY A 232 -7.54 -5.72 -20.77
C GLY A 232 -6.12 -5.16 -20.80
N TRP A 233 -5.47 -4.99 -19.65
CA TRP A 233 -4.08 -4.52 -19.58
C TRP A 233 -3.09 -5.54 -20.11
N ILE A 234 -3.23 -6.83 -19.76
CA ILE A 234 -2.31 -7.84 -20.27
C ILE A 234 -2.49 -8.06 -21.78
N GLU A 235 -3.71 -7.92 -22.30
CA GLU A 235 -3.96 -7.98 -23.74
C GLU A 235 -3.30 -6.83 -24.50
N LYS A 236 -3.31 -5.61 -23.95
CA LYS A 236 -2.53 -4.48 -24.49
C LYS A 236 -1.02 -4.75 -24.48
N ALA A 237 -0.50 -5.44 -23.47
CA ALA A 237 0.92 -5.83 -23.42
C ALA A 237 1.28 -6.88 -24.48
N ILE A 238 0.35 -7.80 -24.79
CA ILE A 238 0.53 -8.88 -25.77
C ILE A 238 0.44 -8.36 -27.21
N ALA A 239 -0.58 -7.54 -27.51
CA ALA A 239 -0.90 -7.11 -28.87
C ALA A 239 -1.26 -5.62 -28.92
N GLY A 240 -0.56 -4.90 -29.79
CA GLY A 240 -0.70 -3.45 -29.98
C GLY A 240 0.41 -2.93 -30.90
N GLN A 241 0.31 -1.67 -31.31
CA GLN A 241 1.16 -1.13 -32.38
C GLN A 241 2.53 -0.64 -31.94
N PHE A 242 2.69 -0.20 -30.68
CA PHE A 242 3.84 0.62 -30.27
C PHE A 242 4.81 -0.08 -29.32
N PHE A 243 4.29 -0.64 -28.21
CA PHE A 243 5.12 -1.20 -27.15
C PHE A 243 4.89 -2.71 -26.95
N SER A 244 3.84 -3.26 -27.56
CA SER A 244 3.35 -4.60 -27.29
C SER A 244 4.25 -5.66 -27.90
N GLN A 245 4.44 -6.75 -27.18
CA GLN A 245 5.15 -7.92 -27.68
C GLN A 245 4.63 -9.13 -26.95
N LYS A 246 4.15 -10.13 -27.70
CA LYS A 246 3.78 -11.42 -27.14
C LYS A 246 5.03 -12.08 -26.54
N THR A 247 4.96 -12.48 -25.28
CA THR A 247 6.04 -13.18 -24.57
C THR A 247 5.47 -14.32 -23.75
N PHE A 248 6.33 -15.26 -23.35
CA PHE A 248 5.96 -16.28 -22.38
C PHE A 248 5.33 -15.69 -21.11
N ASN A 249 5.92 -14.64 -20.55
CA ASN A 249 5.50 -14.06 -19.27
C ASN A 249 4.10 -13.47 -19.34
N ASN A 250 3.77 -12.70 -20.39
CA ASN A 250 2.44 -12.09 -20.48
C ASN A 250 1.33 -13.08 -20.85
N LEU A 251 1.65 -14.13 -21.61
CA LEU A 251 0.71 -15.24 -21.79
C LEU A 251 0.48 -15.99 -20.47
N ALA A 252 1.51 -16.22 -19.66
CA ALA A 252 1.36 -16.85 -18.35
C ALA A 252 0.49 -16.01 -17.41
N ILE A 253 0.67 -14.68 -17.37
CA ILE A 253 -0.19 -13.77 -16.59
C ILE A 253 -1.64 -13.84 -17.09
N LYS A 254 -1.85 -13.75 -18.42
CA LYS A 254 -3.19 -13.87 -19.02
C LYS A 254 -3.86 -15.19 -18.65
N ALA A 255 -3.13 -16.29 -18.72
CA ALA A 255 -3.64 -17.61 -18.31
C ALA A 255 -4.08 -17.62 -16.83
N GLN A 256 -3.27 -17.07 -15.91
CA GLN A 256 -3.67 -17.02 -14.49
C GLN A 256 -4.89 -16.14 -14.24
N ILE A 257 -5.03 -15.02 -14.97
CA ILE A 257 -6.24 -14.19 -14.93
C ILE A 257 -7.46 -15.00 -15.37
N LEU A 258 -7.40 -15.66 -16.53
CA LEU A 258 -8.47 -16.51 -17.04
C LEU A 258 -8.84 -17.63 -16.06
N LYS A 259 -7.85 -18.23 -15.41
CA LYS A 259 -8.06 -19.24 -14.36
C LYS A 259 -8.82 -18.66 -13.16
N LYS A 260 -8.43 -17.49 -12.65
CA LYS A 260 -9.16 -16.82 -11.55
C LYS A 260 -10.57 -16.40 -11.94
N GLN A 261 -10.81 -16.10 -13.22
CA GLN A 261 -12.14 -15.85 -13.77
C GLN A 261 -12.98 -17.12 -14.00
N GLY A 262 -12.43 -18.31 -13.73
CA GLY A 262 -13.12 -19.59 -13.97
C GLY A 262 -13.17 -20.02 -15.45
N LYS A 263 -12.46 -19.34 -16.35
CA LYS A 263 -12.43 -19.61 -17.80
C LYS A 263 -11.42 -20.72 -18.12
N THR A 264 -11.74 -21.96 -17.74
CA THR A 264 -10.81 -23.10 -17.76
C THR A 264 -10.29 -23.49 -19.15
N ASP A 265 -11.13 -23.48 -20.19
CA ASP A 265 -10.70 -23.85 -21.56
C ASP A 265 -9.78 -22.80 -22.17
N ALA A 266 -10.10 -21.51 -21.95
CA ALA A 266 -9.26 -20.41 -22.37
C ALA A 266 -7.93 -20.42 -21.61
N TYR A 267 -7.96 -20.73 -20.31
CA TYR A 267 -6.75 -20.94 -19.52
C TYR A 267 -5.86 -22.03 -20.11
N ALA A 268 -6.41 -23.21 -20.41
CA ALA A 268 -5.66 -24.31 -21.01
C ALA A 268 -5.03 -23.90 -22.35
N THR A 269 -5.81 -23.28 -23.23
CA THR A 269 -5.35 -22.81 -24.55
C THR A 269 -4.17 -21.84 -24.44
N ILE A 270 -4.28 -20.82 -23.58
CA ILE A 270 -3.22 -19.82 -23.41
C ILE A 270 -1.99 -20.41 -22.72
N MET A 271 -2.17 -21.38 -21.82
CA MET A 271 -1.05 -22.10 -21.21
C MET A 271 -0.27 -22.94 -22.22
N ASP A 272 -0.94 -23.61 -23.15
CA ASP A 272 -0.29 -24.38 -24.20
C ASP A 272 0.46 -23.47 -25.18
N GLU A 273 -0.13 -22.32 -25.51
CA GLU A 273 0.54 -21.27 -26.28
C GLU A 273 1.78 -20.76 -25.54
N ALA A 274 1.67 -20.43 -24.25
CA ALA A 274 2.81 -20.00 -23.43
C ALA A 274 3.90 -21.08 -23.44
N ALA A 275 3.55 -22.34 -23.18
CA ALA A 275 4.49 -23.45 -23.19
C ALA A 275 5.17 -23.66 -24.55
N SER A 276 4.58 -23.21 -25.66
CA SER A 276 5.22 -23.23 -27.00
C SER A 276 6.36 -22.23 -27.15
N MET A 277 6.32 -21.14 -26.39
CA MET A 277 7.34 -20.08 -26.38
C MET A 277 8.36 -20.23 -25.25
N ALA A 278 8.13 -21.19 -24.34
CA ALA A 278 8.90 -21.36 -23.13
C ALA A 278 10.27 -21.99 -23.41
N ASN A 279 11.32 -21.46 -22.78
CA ASN A 279 12.61 -22.15 -22.69
C ASN A 279 12.57 -23.27 -21.63
N VAL A 280 13.63 -24.07 -21.55
CA VAL A 280 13.75 -25.20 -20.61
C VAL A 280 13.48 -24.77 -19.16
N ASN A 281 14.03 -23.63 -18.72
CA ASN A 281 13.86 -23.16 -17.35
C ASN A 281 12.40 -22.72 -17.09
N GLN A 282 11.78 -22.05 -18.05
CA GLN A 282 10.37 -21.65 -17.96
C GLN A 282 9.43 -22.87 -17.95
N LEU A 283 9.69 -23.88 -18.79
CA LEU A 283 8.93 -25.14 -18.76
C LEU A 283 9.09 -25.88 -17.44
N ASN A 284 10.29 -25.86 -16.86
CA ASN A 284 10.56 -26.44 -15.55
C ASN A 284 9.73 -25.74 -14.47
N THR A 285 9.74 -24.39 -14.45
CA THR A 285 8.92 -23.59 -13.53
C THR A 285 7.43 -23.87 -13.69
N LEU A 286 6.92 -23.92 -14.93
CA LEU A 286 5.52 -24.30 -15.17
C LEU A 286 5.22 -25.71 -14.68
N GLY A 287 6.11 -26.66 -14.93
CA GLY A 287 5.97 -28.05 -14.49
C GLY A 287 5.78 -28.13 -12.97
N TYR A 288 6.64 -27.47 -12.19
CA TYR A 288 6.52 -27.42 -10.73
C TYR A 288 5.29 -26.65 -10.25
N GLN A 289 4.90 -25.57 -10.92
CA GLN A 289 3.66 -24.86 -10.61
C GLN A 289 2.42 -25.76 -10.81
N MET A 290 2.42 -26.56 -11.87
CA MET A 290 1.34 -27.52 -12.13
C MET A 290 1.35 -28.66 -11.09
N LEU A 291 2.52 -29.17 -10.69
CA LEU A 291 2.62 -30.15 -9.58
C LEU A 291 2.05 -29.60 -8.28
N ALA A 292 2.40 -28.36 -7.90
CA ALA A 292 1.86 -27.72 -6.70
C ALA A 292 0.34 -27.53 -6.78
N SER A 293 -0.19 -27.29 -7.98
CA SER A 293 -1.63 -27.22 -8.26
C SER A 293 -2.30 -28.59 -8.39
N LYS A 294 -1.55 -29.70 -8.23
CA LYS A 294 -1.98 -31.10 -8.47
C LYS A 294 -2.46 -31.37 -9.90
N ASP A 295 -2.09 -30.53 -10.85
CA ASP A 295 -2.33 -30.72 -12.28
C ASP A 295 -1.22 -31.56 -12.88
N TYR A 296 -1.25 -32.86 -12.58
CA TYR A 296 -0.19 -33.77 -12.94
C TYR A 296 -0.06 -33.99 -14.45
N GLU A 297 -1.16 -33.87 -15.19
CA GLU A 297 -1.17 -34.03 -16.64
C GLU A 297 -0.34 -32.92 -17.31
N ARG A 298 -0.64 -31.65 -17.00
CA ARG A 298 0.13 -30.52 -17.56
C ARG A 298 1.56 -30.48 -17.04
N ALA A 299 1.79 -30.85 -15.78
CA ALA A 299 3.14 -30.98 -15.24
C ALA A 299 3.99 -31.92 -16.11
N LEU A 300 3.48 -33.14 -16.39
CA LEU A 300 4.19 -34.09 -17.25
C LEU A 300 4.37 -33.57 -18.67
N THR A 301 3.36 -32.90 -19.24
CA THR A 301 3.47 -32.29 -20.58
C THR A 301 4.63 -31.29 -20.64
N TYR A 302 4.77 -30.41 -19.65
CA TYR A 302 5.83 -29.40 -19.64
C TYR A 302 7.21 -30.00 -19.37
N PHE A 303 7.35 -30.94 -18.43
CA PHE A 303 8.63 -31.62 -18.21
C PHE A 303 9.06 -32.45 -19.41
N LYS A 304 8.14 -33.15 -20.08
CA LYS A 304 8.45 -33.88 -21.32
C LYS A 304 8.87 -32.93 -22.44
N LYS A 305 8.23 -31.76 -22.55
CA LYS A 305 8.64 -30.73 -23.52
C LYS A 305 10.03 -30.17 -23.19
N ALA A 306 10.37 -30.00 -21.91
CA ALA A 306 11.70 -29.59 -21.50
C ALA A 306 12.77 -30.63 -21.91
N VAL A 307 12.45 -31.92 -21.75
CA VAL A 307 13.28 -33.03 -22.25
C VAL A 307 13.44 -32.98 -23.78
N GLN A 308 12.37 -32.68 -24.51
CA GLN A 308 12.45 -32.55 -25.97
C GLN A 308 13.31 -31.36 -26.42
N LEU A 309 13.24 -30.22 -25.72
CA LEU A 309 14.01 -29.03 -26.06
C LEU A 309 15.51 -29.16 -25.75
N ASN A 310 15.86 -29.94 -24.72
CA ASN A 310 17.26 -30.14 -24.35
C ASN A 310 17.51 -31.55 -23.82
N PRO A 311 17.53 -32.57 -24.71
CA PRO A 311 17.66 -33.97 -24.33
C PRO A 311 19.04 -34.33 -23.74
N ASP A 312 20.03 -33.44 -23.85
CA ASP A 312 21.38 -33.66 -23.30
C ASP A 312 21.56 -32.98 -21.93
N ASN A 313 20.51 -32.35 -21.40
CA ASN A 313 20.54 -31.76 -20.06
C ASN A 313 20.11 -32.78 -19.00
N PRO A 314 20.96 -33.16 -18.03
CA PRO A 314 20.56 -34.08 -16.98
C PRO A 314 19.44 -33.54 -16.08
N ASN A 315 19.32 -32.22 -15.92
CA ASN A 315 18.32 -31.59 -15.06
C ASN A 315 16.89 -31.84 -15.53
N VAL A 316 16.65 -31.90 -16.86
CA VAL A 316 15.28 -32.13 -17.38
C VAL A 316 14.78 -33.55 -17.08
N TYR A 317 15.68 -34.53 -16.98
CA TYR A 317 15.34 -35.88 -16.54
C TYR A 317 15.17 -35.94 -15.02
N ASP A 318 15.99 -35.22 -14.25
CA ASP A 318 15.83 -35.12 -12.80
C ASP A 318 14.44 -34.58 -12.43
N SER A 319 14.06 -33.43 -13.01
CA SER A 319 12.72 -32.84 -12.83
C SER A 319 11.58 -33.75 -13.27
N LEU A 320 11.73 -34.45 -14.40
CA LEU A 320 10.72 -35.42 -14.85
C LEU A 320 10.62 -36.62 -13.88
N GLY A 321 11.74 -37.03 -13.29
CA GLY A 321 11.79 -38.05 -12.24
C GLY A 321 11.03 -37.62 -10.98
N GLU A 322 11.23 -36.38 -10.53
CA GLU A 322 10.50 -35.79 -9.40
C GLU A 322 8.99 -35.74 -9.66
N ALA A 323 8.58 -35.36 -10.87
CA ALA A 323 7.18 -35.35 -11.27
C ALA A 323 6.56 -36.75 -11.14
N TYR A 324 7.20 -37.76 -11.74
CA TYR A 324 6.71 -39.14 -11.62
C TYR A 324 6.71 -39.66 -10.18
N LYS A 325 7.70 -39.30 -9.38
CA LYS A 325 7.75 -39.66 -7.96
C LYS A 325 6.57 -39.05 -7.21
N THR A 326 6.30 -37.76 -7.42
CA THR A 326 5.18 -37.03 -6.79
C THR A 326 3.83 -37.66 -7.14
N MET A 327 3.71 -38.19 -8.37
CA MET A 327 2.52 -38.92 -8.83
C MET A 327 2.46 -40.38 -8.34
N GLY A 328 3.44 -40.86 -7.58
CA GLY A 328 3.53 -42.26 -7.13
C GLY A 328 4.00 -43.25 -8.19
N ASN A 329 4.39 -42.79 -9.39
CA ASN A 329 4.93 -43.66 -10.44
C ASN A 329 6.43 -43.93 -10.20
N LYS A 330 6.69 -44.81 -9.23
CA LYS A 330 8.03 -45.22 -8.81
C LYS A 330 8.90 -45.73 -9.96
N ARG A 331 8.31 -46.48 -10.91
CA ARG A 331 9.06 -47.09 -12.02
C ARG A 331 9.64 -46.01 -12.95
N GLU A 332 8.82 -45.07 -13.40
CA GLU A 332 9.28 -44.00 -14.27
C GLU A 332 10.17 -43.00 -13.53
N ALA A 333 9.93 -42.76 -12.24
CA ALA A 333 10.80 -41.92 -11.42
C ALA A 333 12.25 -42.47 -11.39
N ILE A 334 12.42 -43.75 -11.02
CA ILE A 334 13.74 -44.40 -10.98
C ILE A 334 14.43 -44.35 -12.34
N LYS A 335 13.68 -44.62 -13.42
CA LYS A 335 14.21 -44.59 -14.79
C LYS A 335 14.79 -43.22 -15.13
N ASN A 336 14.08 -42.14 -14.81
CA ASN A 336 14.51 -40.78 -15.13
C ASN A 336 15.67 -40.30 -14.26
N PHE A 337 15.68 -40.58 -12.95
CA PHE A 337 16.84 -40.27 -12.10
C PHE A 337 18.10 -41.01 -12.55
N LYS A 338 18.00 -42.31 -12.89
CA LYS A 338 19.14 -43.07 -13.44
C LYS A 338 19.62 -42.51 -14.78
N LYS A 339 18.70 -42.04 -15.64
CA LYS A 339 19.04 -41.37 -16.89
C LYS A 339 19.79 -40.06 -16.62
N SER A 340 19.32 -39.23 -15.68
CA SER A 340 20.02 -38.02 -15.25
C SER A 340 21.44 -38.32 -14.78
N LEU A 341 21.63 -39.27 -13.86
CA LEU A 341 22.95 -39.65 -13.33
C LEU A 341 23.92 -40.18 -14.40
N SER A 342 23.41 -40.87 -15.43
CA SER A 342 24.24 -41.38 -16.53
C SER A 342 24.87 -40.28 -17.39
N MET A 343 24.41 -39.03 -17.27
CA MET A 343 24.79 -37.90 -18.10
C MET A 343 25.76 -36.94 -17.40
N ASN A 344 26.44 -37.39 -16.34
CA ASN A 344 27.38 -36.59 -15.54
C ASN A 344 26.79 -35.24 -15.07
N PRO A 345 25.70 -35.25 -14.28
CA PRO A 345 25.06 -34.03 -13.81
C PRO A 345 25.96 -33.13 -12.96
N PRO A 346 25.67 -31.82 -12.92
CA PRO A 346 26.18 -30.94 -11.88
C PRO A 346 25.95 -31.50 -10.48
N ALA A 347 26.82 -31.18 -9.52
CA ALA A 347 26.81 -31.78 -8.19
C ALA A 347 25.46 -31.69 -7.47
N ASN A 348 24.74 -30.58 -7.62
CA ASN A 348 23.41 -30.40 -7.03
C ASN A 348 22.36 -31.34 -7.64
N VAL A 349 22.34 -31.48 -8.97
CA VAL A 349 21.42 -32.40 -9.68
C VAL A 349 21.76 -33.85 -9.35
N LYS A 350 23.05 -34.18 -9.29
CA LYS A 350 23.53 -35.51 -8.87
C LYS A 350 23.01 -35.87 -7.48
N ALA A 351 23.23 -34.99 -6.49
CA ALA A 351 22.82 -35.21 -5.12
C ALA A 351 21.29 -35.35 -4.99
N ASN A 352 20.53 -34.57 -5.77
CA ASN A 352 19.06 -34.64 -5.78
C ASN A 352 18.56 -35.99 -6.33
N SER A 353 19.06 -36.41 -7.50
CA SER A 353 18.76 -37.71 -8.09
C SER A 353 19.12 -38.88 -7.16
N GLU A 354 20.30 -38.86 -6.54
CA GLU A 354 20.73 -39.91 -5.59
C GLU A 354 19.84 -39.96 -4.34
N LYS A 355 19.50 -38.80 -3.77
CA LYS A 355 18.55 -38.69 -2.66
C LYS A 355 17.23 -39.37 -3.00
N HIS A 356 16.64 -39.03 -4.14
CA HIS A 356 15.36 -39.60 -4.55
C HIS A 356 15.44 -41.08 -4.89
N LEU A 357 16.52 -41.56 -5.50
CA LEU A 357 16.74 -42.99 -5.71
C LEU A 357 16.83 -43.76 -4.39
N LYS A 358 17.51 -43.20 -3.37
CA LYS A 358 17.60 -43.79 -2.04
C LYS A 358 16.22 -43.86 -1.36
N GLU A 359 15.44 -42.77 -1.41
CA GLU A 359 14.06 -42.75 -0.91
C GLU A 359 13.17 -43.79 -1.61
N LEU A 360 13.45 -44.07 -2.89
CA LEU A 360 12.75 -45.09 -3.67
C LEU A 360 13.37 -46.50 -3.53
N GLY A 361 14.43 -46.69 -2.74
CA GLY A 361 15.10 -47.99 -2.55
C GLY A 361 15.74 -48.54 -3.83
N ALA A 362 16.32 -47.65 -4.66
CA ALA A 362 16.87 -47.97 -5.97
C ALA A 362 18.32 -47.46 -6.19
N LEU A 363 18.99 -47.06 -5.10
CA LEU A 363 20.39 -46.64 -5.04
C LEU A 363 21.25 -47.71 -4.36
#